data_AF-A0A2U3CC39-F1
#
_entry.id   AF-A0A2U3CC39-F1
#
_cell.length_a   1.000
_cell.length_b   1.000
_cell.length_c   1.000
_cell.angle_alpha   90.00
_cell.angle_beta   90.00
_cell.angle_gamma   90.00
#
_symmetry.space_group_name_H-M   'P 1'
#
loop_
_entity.id
_entity.type
_entity.pdbx_description
1 polymer ?
#
loop_
_entity_poly.entity_id
_entity_poly.type
_entity_poly.pdbx_seq_one_letter_code
_entity_poly.pdbx_strand_id
1 'polypeptide(L)'
;MLGVSLKGEKIGQQLPIQAITETTWQAWKTLYPDTVILDRASGKYADETYNSNTYPGYRERSSIWFRTSFKPNEAPYNLYDVKALTLVLEIEGKVRLYPFEELQKQPVLNDKLVDQP
;
A
#
# COMPACT_ATOMS: atom_id res chain seq x y z
N MET A 1 8.95 7.33 0.44
CA MET A 1 8.51 7.48 1.85
C MET A 1 9.75 7.78 2.68
N LEU A 2 9.76 8.84 3.51
CA LEU A 2 11.00 9.28 4.17
C LEU A 2 11.51 8.34 5.27
N GLY A 3 10.68 7.45 5.83
CA GLY A 3 11.13 6.37 6.73
C GLY A 3 12.07 6.81 7.86
N VAL A 4 11.97 8.05 8.34
CA VAL A 4 12.94 8.67 9.26
C VAL A 4 12.35 8.80 10.65
N SER A 5 13.16 8.49 11.66
CA SER A 5 12.77 8.73 13.05
C SER A 5 12.68 10.23 13.35
N LEU A 6 11.54 10.65 13.91
CA LEU A 6 11.24 12.06 14.20
C LEU A 6 11.50 12.45 15.66
N LYS A 7 11.66 11.47 16.56
CA LYS A 7 11.86 11.72 18.00
C LYS A 7 12.50 10.52 18.71
N GLY A 8 13.26 10.79 19.76
CA GLY A 8 13.95 9.78 20.58
C GLY A 8 15.43 9.64 20.20
N GLU A 9 16.12 8.67 20.78
CA GLU A 9 17.57 8.49 20.64
C GLU A 9 18.02 8.23 19.19
N LYS A 10 17.10 7.77 18.34
CA LYS A 10 17.35 7.45 16.94
C LYS A 10 16.94 8.56 15.97
N ILE A 11 16.73 9.80 16.43
CA ILE A 11 16.28 10.91 15.59
C ILE A 11 17.16 11.06 14.33
N GLY A 12 16.53 11.26 13.18
CA GLY A 12 17.23 11.38 11.89
C GLY A 12 17.71 10.06 11.29
N GLN A 13 17.61 8.94 12.01
CA GLN A 13 17.97 7.63 11.48
C GLN A 13 16.94 7.18 10.43
N GLN A 14 17.45 6.77 9.26
CA GLN A 14 16.69 6.12 8.20
C GLN A 14 16.35 4.68 8.59
N LEU A 15 15.08 4.29 8.49
CA LEU A 15 14.65 2.91 8.63
C LEU A 15 14.98 2.13 7.35
N PRO A 16 15.52 0.91 7.47
CA PRO A 16 15.64 0.03 6.32
C PRO A 16 14.23 -0.32 5.82
N ILE A 17 13.99 -0.14 4.53
CA ILE A 17 12.75 -0.57 3.89
C ILE A 17 12.77 -2.09 3.82
N GLN A 18 11.76 -2.73 4.42
CA GLN A 18 11.53 -4.16 4.28
C GLN A 18 10.45 -4.37 3.22
N ALA A 19 10.69 -5.29 2.30
CA ALA A 19 9.68 -5.67 1.34
C ALA A 19 8.52 -6.36 2.06
N ILE A 20 7.30 -5.91 1.80
CA ILE A 20 6.09 -6.56 2.27
C ILE A 20 5.41 -7.18 1.05
N THR A 21 4.97 -8.42 1.20
CA THR A 21 4.18 -9.11 0.18
C THR A 21 2.71 -9.05 0.58
N GLU A 22 1.91 -8.30 -0.19
CA GLU A 22 0.46 -8.47 -0.15
C GLU A 22 0.11 -9.73 -0.95
N THR A 23 -0.57 -10.67 -0.32
CA THR A 23 -0.91 -11.96 -0.94
C THR A 23 -2.25 -12.47 -0.42
N THR A 24 -2.80 -13.48 -1.10
CA THR A 24 -4.00 -14.17 -0.65
C THR A 24 -3.64 -15.32 0.28
N TRP A 25 -4.59 -15.73 1.13
CA TRP A 25 -4.41 -16.91 1.98
C TRP A 25 -4.12 -18.18 1.16
N GLN A 26 -4.79 -18.34 0.03
CA GLN A 26 -4.58 -19.48 -0.88
C GLN A 26 -3.14 -19.53 -1.41
N ALA A 27 -2.61 -18.39 -1.89
CA ALA A 27 -1.25 -18.32 -2.39
C ALA A 27 -0.23 -18.56 -1.27
N TRP A 28 -0.43 -17.97 -0.09
CA TRP A 28 0.40 -18.23 1.08
C TRP A 28 0.45 -19.72 1.45
N LYS A 29 -0.70 -20.36 1.57
CA LYS A 29 -0.78 -21.77 1.98
C LYS A 29 -0.21 -22.73 0.94
N THR A 30 -0.26 -22.35 -0.34
CA THR A 30 0.40 -23.10 -1.43
C THR A 30 1.93 -23.06 -1.26
N LEU A 31 2.49 -21.91 -0.89
CA LEU A 31 3.94 -21.74 -0.69
C LEU A 31 4.42 -22.31 0.63
N TYR A 32 3.59 -22.25 1.68
CA TYR A 32 3.92 -22.64 3.04
C TYR A 32 2.88 -23.61 3.61
N PRO A 33 2.83 -24.86 3.12
CA PRO A 33 1.78 -25.83 3.46
C PRO A 33 1.77 -26.19 4.95
N ASP A 34 2.91 -26.12 5.62
CA ASP A 34 3.03 -26.44 7.06
C ASP A 34 2.69 -25.25 7.98
N THR A 35 2.26 -24.12 7.42
CA THR A 35 1.81 -22.96 8.22
C THR A 35 0.73 -23.40 9.20
N VAL A 36 1.00 -23.24 10.50
CA VAL A 36 0.03 -23.41 11.58
C VAL A 36 -0.67 -22.08 11.87
N ILE A 37 -1.96 -22.15 12.13
CA ILE A 37 -2.77 -20.99 12.54
C ILE A 37 -3.34 -21.25 13.94
N LEU A 38 -3.58 -20.17 14.68
CA LEU A 38 -4.32 -20.27 15.93
C LEU A 38 -5.78 -20.60 15.65
N ASP A 39 -6.34 -21.53 16.42
CA ASP A 39 -7.75 -21.87 16.32
C ASP A 39 -8.61 -20.67 16.73
N ARG A 40 -9.61 -20.39 15.88
CA ARG A 40 -10.53 -19.27 16.08
C ARG A 40 -11.67 -19.63 17.02
N ALA A 41 -11.93 -20.93 17.28
CA ALA A 41 -13.03 -21.35 18.16
C ALA A 41 -12.82 -20.93 19.63
N SER A 42 -11.57 -20.83 20.09
CA SER A 42 -11.23 -20.28 21.41
C SER A 42 -11.06 -18.75 21.43
N GLY A 43 -11.28 -18.09 20.30
CA GLY A 43 -11.11 -16.65 20.15
C GLY A 43 -12.19 -15.83 20.86
N LYS A 44 -11.89 -14.57 21.14
CA LYS A 44 -12.85 -13.61 21.73
C LYS A 44 -14.03 -13.30 20.80
N TYR A 45 -13.83 -13.42 19.49
CA TYR A 45 -14.80 -13.06 18.46
C TYR A 45 -15.29 -14.31 17.73
N ALA A 46 -16.56 -14.31 17.33
CA ALA A 46 -17.12 -15.35 16.47
C ALA A 46 -16.38 -15.38 15.11
N ASP A 47 -16.26 -16.56 14.50
CA ASP A 47 -15.44 -16.76 13.30
C ASP A 47 -15.88 -15.87 12.13
N GLU A 48 -17.18 -15.62 11.99
CA GLU A 48 -17.76 -14.76 10.95
C GLU A 48 -17.24 -13.32 11.01
N THR A 49 -16.82 -12.87 12.20
CA THR A 49 -16.24 -11.53 12.40
C THR A 49 -14.97 -11.36 11.58
N TYR A 50 -14.14 -12.40 11.49
CA TYR A 50 -12.88 -12.38 10.74
C TYR A 50 -13.07 -12.38 9.22
N ASN A 51 -14.28 -12.71 8.76
CA ASN A 51 -14.64 -12.66 7.34
C ASN A 51 -15.26 -11.31 6.94
N SER A 52 -15.44 -10.40 7.91
CA SER A 52 -16.01 -9.07 7.68
C SER A 52 -14.94 -8.02 7.47
N ASN A 53 -15.24 -7.03 6.62
CA ASN A 53 -14.40 -5.85 6.49
C ASN A 53 -14.53 -5.00 7.77
N THR A 54 -13.47 -4.94 8.57
CA THR A 54 -13.42 -4.13 9.81
C THR A 54 -13.46 -2.62 9.57
N TYR A 55 -13.24 -2.19 8.33
CA TYR A 55 -13.26 -0.79 7.92
C TYR A 55 -14.22 -0.58 6.73
N PRO A 56 -15.53 -0.77 6.94
CA PRO A 56 -16.52 -0.59 5.88
C PRO A 56 -16.53 0.87 5.41
N GLY A 57 -16.59 1.09 4.09
CA GLY A 57 -16.61 2.45 3.54
C GLY A 57 -15.23 3.12 3.49
N TYR A 58 -14.17 2.52 4.04
CA TYR A 58 -12.86 3.16 4.08
C TYR A 58 -12.23 3.29 2.70
N ARG A 59 -12.39 2.27 1.85
CA ARG A 59 -11.84 2.28 0.48
C ARG A 59 -12.68 3.15 -0.46
N GLU A 60 -13.96 3.32 -0.15
CA GLU A 60 -14.95 3.97 -1.00
C GLU A 60 -15.05 5.48 -0.75
N ARG A 61 -14.68 5.95 0.44
CA ARG A 61 -14.76 7.38 0.79
C ARG A 61 -13.44 8.07 0.51
N SER A 62 -13.45 9.19 -0.20
CA SER A 62 -12.28 10.06 -0.40
C SER A 62 -11.88 10.88 0.84
N SER A 63 -12.55 10.68 1.99
CA SER A 63 -12.21 11.38 3.23
C SER A 63 -10.86 10.91 3.79
N ILE A 64 -9.99 11.87 4.13
CA ILE A 64 -8.73 11.68 4.85
C ILE A 64 -8.94 12.03 6.32
N TRP A 65 -8.72 11.09 7.23
CA TRP A 65 -9.03 11.27 8.66
C TRP A 65 -7.89 11.93 9.46
N PHE A 66 -6.67 11.92 8.93
CA PHE A 66 -5.51 12.51 9.57
C PHE A 66 -5.06 13.77 8.83
N ARG A 67 -4.45 14.72 9.55
CA ARG A 67 -3.90 15.92 8.92
C ARG A 67 -2.78 15.53 7.97
N THR A 68 -2.90 15.97 6.73
CA THR A 68 -1.89 15.77 5.67
C THR A 68 -1.63 17.10 4.99
N SER A 69 -0.51 17.20 4.27
CA SER A 69 -0.25 18.29 3.33
C SER A 69 -1.00 18.11 2.00
N PHE A 70 -1.97 17.20 1.94
CA PHE A 70 -2.75 16.91 0.74
C PHE A 70 -3.66 18.08 0.39
N LYS A 71 -3.66 18.46 -0.89
CA LYS A 71 -4.43 19.60 -1.38
C LYS A 71 -5.37 19.16 -2.51
N PRO A 72 -6.62 18.76 -2.21
CA PRO A 72 -7.51 18.10 -3.17
C PRO A 72 -7.81 18.89 -4.45
N ASN A 73 -7.61 20.21 -4.42
CA ASN A 73 -7.94 21.10 -5.54
C ASN A 73 -6.71 21.54 -6.34
N GLU A 74 -5.51 21.01 -6.05
CA GLU A 74 -4.26 21.38 -6.73
C GLU A 74 -3.69 20.16 -7.47
N ALA A 75 -3.18 20.36 -8.70
CA ALA A 75 -2.44 19.31 -9.38
C ALA A 75 -1.10 19.02 -8.65
N PRO A 76 -0.65 17.75 -8.59
CA PRO A 76 -1.25 16.56 -9.18
C PRO A 76 -2.29 15.85 -8.28
N TYR A 77 -2.60 16.38 -7.10
CA TYR A 77 -3.47 15.74 -6.10
C TYR A 77 -4.92 15.53 -6.56
N ASN A 78 -5.40 16.34 -7.50
CA ASN A 78 -6.74 16.26 -8.06
C ASN A 78 -6.85 15.33 -9.29
N LEU A 79 -5.75 14.69 -9.71
CA LEU A 79 -5.74 13.83 -10.90
C LEU A 79 -6.36 12.45 -10.63
N TYR A 80 -6.24 11.96 -9.40
CA TYR A 80 -6.64 10.61 -8.99
C TYR A 80 -7.35 10.63 -7.65
N ASP A 81 -8.12 9.58 -7.35
CA ASP A 81 -8.68 9.41 -6.01
C ASP A 81 -7.56 9.37 -4.96
N VAL A 82 -7.83 9.94 -3.79
CA VAL A 82 -6.85 10.09 -2.70
C VAL A 82 -6.34 8.75 -2.14
N LYS A 83 -7.06 7.66 -2.42
CA LYS A 83 -6.73 6.27 -2.06
C LYS A 83 -6.47 5.40 -3.30
N ALA A 84 -6.23 6.00 -4.46
CA ALA A 84 -5.90 5.26 -5.67
C ALA A 84 -4.70 4.33 -5.42
N LEU A 85 -4.86 3.05 -5.82
CA LEU A 85 -3.76 2.10 -5.79
C LEU A 85 -2.74 2.48 -6.87
N THR A 86 -1.49 2.65 -6.46
CA THR A 86 -0.42 3.13 -7.33
C THR A 86 0.83 2.27 -7.17
N LEU A 87 1.54 2.07 -8.27
CA LEU A 87 2.92 1.58 -8.26
C LEU A 87 3.84 2.81 -8.27
N VAL A 88 4.73 2.91 -7.29
CA VAL A 88 5.75 3.97 -7.26
C VAL A 88 7.11 3.33 -7.53
N LEU A 89 7.78 3.82 -8.57
CA LEU A 89 9.14 3.43 -8.90
C LEU A 89 10.09 4.58 -8.57
N GLU A 90 11.18 4.25 -7.90
CA GLU A 90 12.29 5.16 -7.65
C GLU A 90 13.57 4.53 -8.20
N ILE A 91 14.15 5.16 -9.23
CA ILE A 91 15.38 4.69 -9.90
C ILE A 91 16.34 5.87 -9.96
N GLU A 92 17.53 5.71 -9.39
CA GLU A 92 18.57 6.76 -9.33
C GLU A 92 18.06 8.12 -8.81
N GLY A 93 17.16 8.08 -7.81
CA GLY A 93 16.56 9.28 -7.22
C GLY A 93 15.46 9.95 -8.07
N LYS A 94 15.15 9.42 -9.26
CA LYS A 94 13.96 9.82 -10.03
C LYS A 94 12.77 8.98 -9.61
N VAL A 95 11.68 9.65 -9.26
CA VAL A 95 10.44 9.01 -8.81
C VAL A 95 9.37 9.12 -9.90
N ARG A 96 8.68 8.01 -10.17
CA ARG A 96 7.52 7.95 -11.05
C ARG A 96 6.41 7.17 -10.37
N LEU A 97 5.18 7.64 -10.58
CA LEU A 97 3.97 7.04 -10.04
C LEU A 97 3.10 6.56 -11.20
N TYR A 98 2.65 5.31 -11.11
CA TYR A 98 1.79 4.63 -12.08
C TYR A 98 0.49 4.20 -11.40
N PRO A 99 -0.62 4.92 -11.61
CA PRO A 99 -1.92 4.52 -11.07
C PRO A 99 -2.39 3.22 -11.72
N PHE A 100 -2.90 2.29 -10.92
CA PHE A 100 -3.38 1.00 -11.44
C PHE A 100 -4.55 1.17 -12.41
N GLU A 101 -5.40 2.17 -12.19
CA GLU A 101 -6.49 2.51 -13.12
C GLU A 101 -5.98 2.91 -14.52
N GLU A 102 -4.78 3.46 -14.64
CA GLU A 102 -4.15 3.74 -15.93
C GLU A 102 -3.48 2.49 -16.51
N LEU A 103 -2.76 1.72 -15.67
CA LEU A 103 -2.12 0.47 -16.07
C LEU A 103 -3.12 -0.58 -16.58
N GLN A 104 -4.34 -0.58 -16.04
CA GLN A 104 -5.39 -1.50 -16.48
C GLN A 104 -5.90 -1.19 -17.90
N LYS A 105 -5.75 0.05 -18.38
CA LYS A 105 -6.17 0.44 -19.73
C LYS A 105 -5.23 -0.09 -20.81
N GLN A 106 -3.96 -0.31 -20.48
CA GLN A 106 -2.95 -0.83 -21.40
C GLN A 106 -2.09 -1.91 -20.72
N PRO A 107 -2.19 -3.19 -21.13
CA PRO A 107 -1.52 -4.29 -20.46
C PRO A 107 0.01 -4.24 -20.55
N VAL A 108 0.57 -3.45 -21.47
CA VAL A 108 2.00 -3.23 -21.61
C VAL A 108 2.25 -1.73 -21.65
N LEU A 109 3.05 -1.24 -20.71
CA LEU A 109 3.51 0.13 -20.65
C LEU A 109 5.02 0.15 -20.89
N ASN A 110 5.44 0.72 -22.02
CA ASN A 110 6.85 1.02 -22.29
C ASN A 110 7.12 2.47 -21.87
N ASP A 111 7.65 2.68 -20.67
CA ASP A 111 8.02 3.99 -20.15
C ASP A 111 9.55 4.04 -19.93
N LYS A 112 10.16 5.23 -20.03
CA LYS A 112 11.61 5.41 -19.80
C LYS A 112 11.84 6.21 -18.52
N LEU A 113 12.42 5.57 -17.51
CA LEU A 113 12.88 6.24 -16.30
C LEU A 113 14.40 6.30 -16.28
N VAL A 114 14.95 7.52 -16.41
CA VAL A 114 16.40 7.72 -16.66
C VAL A 114 16.76 7.11 -18.04
N ASP A 115 17.98 7.23 -18.53
CA ASP A 115 18.40 6.72 -19.84
C ASP A 115 18.37 5.17 -19.98
N GLN A 116 17.54 4.49 -19.18
CA GLN A 116 17.29 3.07 -19.25
C GLN A 116 15.85 2.81 -19.72
N PRO A 117 15.68 1.87 -20.67
CA PRO A 117 14.37 1.48 -21.20
C PRO A 117 13.49 0.78 -20.18
#